data_AF-A0A2M8A9F7-F1
#
_entry.id   AF-A0A2M8A9F7-F1
#
_cell.length_a   1.000
_cell.length_b   1.000
_cell.length_c   1.000
_cell.angle_alpha   90.00
_cell.angle_beta   90.00
_cell.angle_gamma   90.00
#
_symmetry.space_group_name_H-M   'P 1'
#
loop_
_entity.id
_entity.type
_entity.pdbx_description
1 polymer ?
#
loop_
_entity_poly.entity_id
_entity_poly.type
_entity_poly.pdbx_seq_one_letter_code
_entity_poly.pdbx_strand_id
1 'polypeptide(L)'
;MINTNFIINLKKTLLILGLILTVNFVYCQEDSLKEIRTKNSIYLELGGNAFIYSINYDRIFFTKESLHIGVRAGLFFFPNYEGNLSAIPIEFNLLYGRKNSFLEIGIGQTFNLTIEDDLSASTIRLGYRFQRKERGNGFMFRIAALPLCSVHNQQFGLWAGLSLGYAF
;
A
#
# COMPACT_ATOMS: atom_id res chain seq x y z
N MET A 1 -18.45 13.29 26.35
CA MET A 1 -17.98 12.05 27.00
C MET A 1 -17.33 11.17 25.95
N ILE A 2 -16.04 10.84 26.08
CA ILE A 2 -15.36 9.94 25.14
C ILE A 2 -15.88 8.53 25.37
N ASN A 3 -16.36 7.87 24.30
CA ASN A 3 -16.93 6.53 24.38
C ASN A 3 -15.88 5.53 24.86
N THR A 4 -16.13 4.83 25.97
CA THR A 4 -15.20 3.87 26.58
C THR A 4 -14.81 2.76 25.59
N ASN A 5 -15.71 2.38 24.68
CA ASN A 5 -15.44 1.38 23.64
C ASN A 5 -14.46 1.90 22.58
N PHE A 6 -14.46 3.21 22.30
CA PHE A 6 -13.49 3.85 21.39
C PHE A 6 -12.06 3.76 21.94
N ILE A 7 -11.88 4.04 23.24
CA ILE A 7 -10.56 3.96 23.89
C ILE A 7 -10.03 2.52 23.88
N ILE A 8 -10.91 1.53 24.10
CA ILE A 8 -10.53 0.12 24.10
C ILE A 8 -10.13 -0.35 22.69
N ASN A 9 -10.89 0.02 21.66
CA ASN A 9 -10.59 -0.36 20.28
C ASN A 9 -9.31 0.32 19.78
N LEU A 10 -9.10 1.60 20.08
CA LEU A 10 -7.88 2.33 19.71
C LEU A 10 -6.63 1.70 20.34
N LYS A 11 -6.70 1.30 21.63
CA LYS A 11 -5.60 0.61 22.30
C LYS A 11 -5.29 -0.76 21.68
N LYS A 12 -6.31 -1.53 21.29
CA LYS A 12 -6.14 -2.81 20.60
C LYS A 12 -5.48 -2.62 19.23
N THR A 13 -5.90 -1.61 18.46
CA THR A 13 -5.31 -1.28 17.16
C THR A 13 -3.84 -0.86 17.29
N LEU A 14 -3.52 -0.01 18.27
CA LEU A 14 -2.13 0.40 18.56
C LEU A 14 -1.26 -0.79 18.99
N LEU A 15 -1.81 -1.73 19.77
CA LEU A 15 -1.11 -2.94 20.19
C LEU A 15 -0.80 -3.87 19.02
N ILE A 16 -1.76 -4.06 18.10
CA ILE A 16 -1.57 -4.87 16.88
C ILE A 16 -0.55 -4.22 15.95
N LEU A 17 -0.60 -2.89 15.76
CA LEU A 17 0.40 -2.13 15.00
C LEU A 17 1.80 -2.26 15.61
N GLY A 18 1.91 -2.15 16.95
CA GLY A 18 3.17 -2.37 17.67
C GLY A 18 3.71 -3.78 17.44
N LEU A 19 2.86 -4.81 17.51
CA LEU A 19 3.25 -6.20 17.29
C LEU A 19 3.77 -6.45 15.86
N ILE A 20 3.10 -5.87 14.85
CA ILE A 20 3.53 -5.96 13.44
C ILE A 20 4.89 -5.26 13.22
N LEU A 21 5.18 -4.19 13.97
CA LEU A 21 6.45 -3.47 13.89
C LEU A 21 7.62 -4.24 14.55
N THR A 22 7.35 -5.11 15.53
CA THR A 22 8.40 -5.87 16.26
C THR A 22 9.00 -7.05 15.50
N VAL A 23 8.42 -7.47 14.37
CA VAL A 23 8.86 -8.68 13.62
C VAL A 23 10.15 -8.44 12.79
N ASN A 24 10.87 -7.33 12.97
CA ASN A 24 12.02 -6.96 12.11
C ASN A 24 13.40 -7.02 12.78
N PHE A 25 13.57 -7.62 13.96
CA PHE A 25 14.88 -7.70 14.63
C PHE A 25 15.57 -9.07 14.53
N VAL A 26 15.53 -9.71 13.36
CA VAL A 26 16.44 -10.83 13.06
C VAL A 26 17.01 -10.66 11.67
N TYR A 27 18.24 -10.12 11.59
CA TYR A 27 19.09 -10.22 10.43
C TYR A 27 20.54 -10.45 10.86
N CYS A 28 21.02 -11.67 10.68
CA CYS A 28 22.44 -11.96 10.52
C CYS A 28 22.59 -13.07 9.48
N GLN A 29 22.48 -12.69 8.21
CA GLN A 29 23.01 -13.46 7.09
C GLN A 29 23.67 -12.46 6.15
N GLU A 30 24.99 -12.53 6.08
CA GLU A 30 25.85 -11.71 5.25
C GLU A 30 25.90 -12.34 3.84
N ASP A 31 25.02 -11.89 2.95
CA ASP A 31 25.09 -12.21 1.51
C ASP A 31 25.83 -11.08 0.79
N SER A 32 27.14 -11.23 0.65
CA SER A 32 28.10 -10.23 0.20
C SER A 32 28.04 -9.83 -1.29
N LEU A 33 26.97 -10.14 -2.03
CA LEU A 33 26.81 -9.73 -3.45
C LEU A 33 25.36 -9.41 -3.90
N LYS A 34 24.41 -9.20 -2.99
CA LYS A 34 23.07 -8.70 -3.37
C LYS A 34 23.13 -7.18 -3.57
N GLU A 35 22.72 -6.67 -4.75
CA GLU A 35 22.34 -5.27 -4.94
C GLU A 35 21.57 -4.83 -3.68
N ILE A 36 22.10 -3.83 -2.94
CA ILE A 36 21.40 -3.27 -1.78
C ILE A 36 20.10 -2.68 -2.33
N ARG A 37 19.03 -3.45 -2.20
CA ARG A 37 17.75 -3.16 -2.82
C ARG A 37 16.74 -2.88 -1.75
N THR A 38 16.14 -1.70 -1.87
CA THR A 38 15.06 -1.23 -1.02
C THR A 38 13.86 -2.15 -1.17
N LYS A 39 13.57 -2.91 -0.12
CA LYS A 39 12.46 -3.87 -0.09
C LYS A 39 11.19 -3.24 0.43
N ASN A 40 11.32 -2.20 1.24
CA ASN A 40 10.21 -1.54 1.89
C ASN A 40 10.01 -0.18 1.24
N SER A 41 8.78 0.31 1.22
CA SER A 41 8.52 1.67 0.79
C SER A 41 7.33 2.23 1.53
N ILE A 42 7.41 3.51 1.89
CA ILE A 42 6.29 4.26 2.44
C ILE A 42 6.01 5.46 1.56
N TYR A 43 4.74 5.72 1.25
CA TYR A 43 4.37 6.76 0.30
C TYR A 43 2.95 7.25 0.49
N LEU A 44 2.71 8.46 0.01
CA LEU A 44 1.39 9.01 -0.19
C LEU A 44 0.92 8.63 -1.60
N GLU A 45 -0.30 8.12 -1.71
CA GLU A 45 -0.99 7.90 -2.97
C GLU A 45 -2.18 8.87 -3.06
N LEU A 46 -2.32 9.56 -4.19
CA LEU A 46 -3.45 10.44 -4.53
C LEU A 46 -4.22 9.83 -5.70
N GLY A 47 -5.54 9.85 -5.64
CA GLY A 47 -6.37 9.22 -6.67
C GLY A 47 -6.18 7.70 -6.70
N GLY A 48 -6.02 7.09 -5.54
CA GLY A 48 -5.63 5.70 -5.40
C GLY A 48 -6.79 4.72 -5.22
N ASN A 49 -6.49 3.54 -4.69
CA ASN A 49 -7.50 2.55 -4.31
C ASN A 49 -8.38 3.00 -3.12
N ALA A 50 -8.05 4.15 -2.51
CA ALA A 50 -8.78 4.74 -1.38
C ALA A 50 -9.40 6.10 -1.72
N PHE A 51 -9.90 6.22 -2.96
CA PHE A 51 -10.54 7.42 -3.52
C PHE A 51 -9.61 8.64 -3.61
N ILE A 52 -9.45 9.40 -2.53
CA ILE A 52 -8.80 10.71 -2.56
C ILE A 52 -7.31 10.57 -2.29
N TYR A 53 -6.95 9.99 -1.14
CA TYR A 53 -5.56 9.74 -0.79
C TYR A 53 -5.40 8.50 0.09
N SER A 54 -4.17 8.02 0.24
CA SER A 54 -3.82 7.04 1.27
C SER A 54 -2.35 7.09 1.60
N ILE A 55 -2.00 6.76 2.84
CA ILE A 55 -0.62 6.45 3.23
C ILE A 55 -0.45 4.96 3.08
N ASN A 56 0.56 4.53 2.34
CA ASN A 56 0.77 3.13 1.99
C ASN A 56 2.15 2.66 2.38
N TYR A 57 2.22 1.38 2.72
CA TYR A 57 3.44 0.63 2.94
C TYR A 57 3.51 -0.55 1.98
N ASP A 58 4.59 -0.62 1.20
CA ASP A 58 4.90 -1.75 0.32
C ASP A 58 6.05 -2.56 0.87
N ARG A 59 5.97 -3.88 0.70
CA ARG A 59 7.07 -4.81 0.95
C ARG A 59 7.25 -5.76 -0.22
N ILE A 60 8.42 -5.70 -0.86
CA ILE A 60 8.90 -6.70 -1.81
C ILE A 60 9.45 -7.88 -1.01
N PHE A 61 8.81 -9.04 -1.13
CA PHE A 61 9.21 -10.26 -0.43
C PHE A 61 9.89 -11.28 -1.35
N PHE A 62 9.67 -11.20 -2.66
CA PHE A 62 10.33 -12.05 -3.65
C PHE A 62 10.98 -11.24 -4.76
N THR A 63 12.15 -11.68 -5.22
CA THR A 63 12.90 -11.04 -6.29
C THR A 63 13.72 -12.08 -7.04
N LYS A 64 13.54 -12.12 -8.35
CA LYS A 64 14.35 -12.91 -9.28
C LYS A 64 14.65 -12.06 -10.51
N GLU A 65 15.93 -11.72 -10.69
CA GLU A 65 16.41 -10.90 -11.82
C GLU A 65 15.65 -9.56 -11.95
N SER A 66 14.79 -9.45 -12.97
CA SER A 66 13.96 -8.28 -13.29
C SER A 66 12.53 -8.37 -12.77
N LEU A 67 12.15 -9.50 -12.17
CA LEU A 67 10.83 -9.75 -11.62
C LEU A 67 10.86 -9.60 -10.10
N HIS A 68 9.93 -8.81 -9.57
CA HIS A 68 9.76 -8.60 -8.14
C HIS A 68 8.29 -8.74 -7.78
N ILE A 69 8.05 -9.32 -6.60
CA ILE A 69 6.70 -9.52 -6.10
C ILE A 69 6.63 -8.94 -4.69
N GLY A 70 5.57 -8.18 -4.44
CA GLY A 70 5.35 -7.51 -3.18
C GLY A 70 3.90 -7.44 -2.77
N VAL A 71 3.69 -7.00 -1.54
CA VAL A 71 2.37 -6.69 -0.98
C VAL A 71 2.35 -5.24 -0.54
N ARG A 72 1.17 -4.62 -0.63
CA ARG A 72 0.87 -3.29 -0.10
C ARG A 72 -0.21 -3.39 0.96
N ALA A 73 -0.07 -2.59 2.01
CA ALA A 73 -1.18 -2.20 2.86
C ALA A 73 -1.22 -0.67 2.97
N GLY A 74 -2.42 -0.10 2.88
CA GLY A 74 -2.64 1.34 3.00
C GLY A 74 -3.63 1.70 4.09
N LEU A 75 -3.65 2.98 4.42
CA LEU A 75 -4.59 3.59 5.33
C LEU A 75 -5.16 4.85 4.68
N PHE A 76 -6.48 4.92 4.67
CA PHE A 76 -7.24 6.12 4.37
C PHE A 76 -8.08 6.50 5.57
N PHE A 77 -8.09 7.79 5.85
CA PHE A 77 -8.90 8.38 6.90
C PHE A 77 -9.29 9.78 6.45
N PHE A 78 -10.60 10.06 6.39
CA PHE A 78 -11.15 11.35 6.06
C PHE A 78 -12.27 11.70 7.05
N PRO A 79 -12.11 12.70 7.93
CA PRO A 79 -13.16 13.13 8.82
C PRO A 79 -14.23 13.89 8.03
N ASN A 80 -15.49 13.45 8.11
CA ASN A 80 -16.63 14.15 7.52
C ASN A 80 -17.68 14.47 8.59
N TYR A 81 -18.54 15.46 8.32
CA TYR A 81 -19.56 15.96 9.25
C TYR A 81 -20.59 14.89 9.62
N GLU A 82 -20.83 13.92 8.73
CA GLU A 82 -21.77 12.81 8.89
C GLU A 82 -21.12 11.55 9.49
N GLY A 83 -19.80 11.54 9.68
CA GLY A 83 -19.04 10.39 10.14
C GLY A 83 -17.62 10.35 9.57
N ASN A 84 -16.71 9.65 10.23
CA ASN A 84 -15.36 9.47 9.70
C ASN A 84 -15.39 8.40 8.60
N LEU A 85 -14.77 8.64 7.45
CA LEU A 85 -14.56 7.60 6.45
C LEU A 85 -13.17 7.02 6.64
N SER A 86 -13.08 5.70 6.79
CA SER A 86 -11.77 5.03 6.87
C SER A 86 -11.78 3.70 6.12
N ALA A 87 -10.64 3.42 5.48
CA ALA A 87 -10.48 2.22 4.67
C ALA A 87 -9.03 1.73 4.69
N ILE A 88 -8.88 0.42 4.49
CA ILE A 88 -7.60 -0.27 4.37
C ILE A 88 -7.55 -0.92 2.99
N PRO A 89 -6.85 -0.34 2.01
CA PRO A 89 -6.53 -1.03 0.78
C PRO A 89 -5.37 -1.99 0.97
N ILE A 90 -5.55 -3.24 0.53
CA ILE A 90 -4.50 -4.26 0.47
C ILE A 90 -4.31 -4.63 -1.00
N GLU A 91 -3.06 -4.76 -1.45
CA GLU A 91 -2.75 -5.07 -2.85
C GLU A 91 -1.59 -6.06 -2.95
N PHE A 92 -1.66 -6.95 -3.94
CA PHE A 92 -0.56 -7.79 -4.35
C PHE A 92 0.00 -7.25 -5.67
N ASN A 93 1.32 -7.06 -5.72
CA ASN A 93 1.99 -6.35 -6.81
C ASN A 93 3.10 -7.18 -7.45
N LEU A 94 3.10 -7.18 -8.78
CA LEU A 94 4.15 -7.70 -9.63
C LEU A 94 4.85 -6.53 -10.32
N LEU A 95 6.16 -6.41 -10.08
CA LEU A 95 7.02 -5.40 -10.67
C LEU A 95 7.96 -6.07 -11.67
N TYR A 96 7.96 -5.61 -12.90
CA TYR A 96 8.87 -6.08 -13.94
C TYR A 96 9.73 -4.93 -14.46
N GLY A 97 11.05 -5.03 -14.32
CA GLY A 97 11.96 -3.99 -14.77
C GLY A 97 13.39 -4.12 -14.27
N ARG A 98 14.23 -3.16 -14.65
CA ARG A 98 15.67 -3.14 -14.33
C ARG A 98 16.08 -1.76 -13.83
N LYS A 99 17.22 -1.69 -13.13
CA LYS A 99 17.74 -0.46 -12.54
C LYS A 99 16.66 0.21 -11.67
N ASN A 100 16.24 1.43 -12.01
CA ASN A 100 15.32 2.22 -11.20
C ASN A 100 13.88 2.23 -11.74
N SER A 101 13.56 1.48 -12.80
CA SER A 101 12.30 1.60 -13.54
C SER A 101 11.57 0.27 -13.65
N PHE A 102 10.29 0.26 -13.29
CA PHE A 102 9.45 -0.92 -13.22
C PHE A 102 8.07 -0.68 -13.84
N LEU A 103 7.62 -1.63 -14.64
CA LEU A 103 6.20 -1.82 -14.92
C LEU A 103 5.57 -2.51 -13.71
N GLU A 104 4.38 -2.07 -13.34
CA GLU A 104 3.67 -2.55 -12.17
C GLU A 104 2.28 -3.03 -12.54
N ILE A 105 1.98 -4.26 -12.13
CA ILE A 105 0.66 -4.86 -12.23
C ILE A 105 0.24 -5.26 -10.83
N GLY A 106 -0.95 -4.86 -10.42
CA GLY A 106 -1.46 -5.14 -9.08
C GLY A 106 -2.89 -5.61 -9.09
N ILE A 107 -3.25 -6.42 -8.10
CA ILE A 107 -4.63 -6.75 -7.77
C ILE A 107 -4.84 -6.47 -6.28
N GLY A 108 -5.91 -5.75 -5.96
CA GLY A 108 -6.15 -5.27 -4.62
C GLY A 108 -7.61 -5.26 -4.22
N GLN A 109 -7.82 -5.14 -2.93
CA GLN A 109 -9.11 -5.09 -2.26
C GLN A 109 -9.07 -3.96 -1.24
N THR A 110 -10.04 -3.06 -1.29
CA THR A 110 -10.23 -2.03 -0.27
C THR A 110 -11.31 -2.45 0.70
N PHE A 111 -10.94 -2.54 1.98
CA PHE A 111 -11.85 -2.84 3.09
C PHE A 111 -12.26 -1.54 3.78
N ASN A 112 -13.56 -1.25 3.79
CA ASN A 112 -14.10 -0.11 4.53
C ASN A 112 -14.26 -0.48 6.01
N LEU A 113 -13.83 0.41 6.91
CA LEU A 113 -13.87 0.17 8.36
C LEU A 113 -15.01 0.90 9.07
N THR A 114 -15.72 1.79 8.38
CA THR A 114 -16.72 2.68 9.02
C THR A 114 -18.13 2.48 8.51
N ILE A 115 -18.30 2.02 7.28
CA ILE A 115 -19.61 1.72 6.71
C ILE A 115 -19.87 0.24 7.00
N GLU A 116 -21.01 -0.08 7.65
CA GLU A 116 -21.42 -1.46 7.96
C GLU A 116 -21.74 -2.27 6.69
N ASP A 117 -22.07 -1.59 5.59
CA ASP A 117 -22.15 -2.21 4.27
C ASP A 117 -20.76 -2.53 3.73
N ASP A 118 -20.60 -3.81 3.39
CA ASP A 118 -19.40 -4.47 2.86
C ASP A 118 -19.07 -3.99 1.43
N LEU A 119 -18.83 -2.69 1.28
CA LEU A 119 -18.43 -2.03 0.04
C LEU A 119 -16.95 -2.30 -0.20
N SER A 120 -16.67 -3.59 -0.36
CA SER A 120 -15.42 -4.16 -0.76
C SER A 120 -15.19 -3.82 -2.25
N ALA A 121 -14.29 -2.86 -2.52
CA ALA A 121 -13.91 -2.50 -3.90
C ALA A 121 -12.67 -3.28 -4.35
N SER A 122 -12.80 -4.06 -5.42
CA SER A 122 -11.68 -4.75 -6.05
C SER A 122 -11.04 -3.84 -7.10
N THR A 123 -9.71 -3.82 -7.12
CA THR A 123 -8.94 -2.90 -7.95
C THR A 123 -7.89 -3.67 -8.73
N ILE A 124 -7.77 -3.39 -10.02
CA ILE A 124 -6.61 -3.80 -10.80
C ILE A 124 -5.75 -2.56 -11.03
N ARG A 125 -4.42 -2.71 -10.88
CA ARG A 125 -3.44 -1.66 -11.11
C ARG A 125 -2.59 -1.99 -12.32
N LEU A 126 -2.44 -1.01 -13.20
CA LEU A 126 -1.49 -1.03 -14.30
C LEU A 126 -0.73 0.28 -14.29
N GLY A 127 0.57 0.24 -14.03
CA GLY A 127 1.34 1.45 -13.82
C GLY A 127 2.82 1.35 -14.07
N TYR A 128 3.48 2.47 -13.84
CA TYR A 128 4.92 2.61 -13.88
C TYR A 128 5.41 3.11 -12.52
N ARG A 129 6.46 2.47 -12.01
CA ARG A 129 7.11 2.81 -10.75
C ARG A 129 8.59 3.10 -11.00
N PHE A 130 9.00 4.30 -10.60
CA PHE A 130 10.39 4.67 -10.47
C PHE A 130 10.83 4.53 -9.01
N GLN A 131 11.96 3.86 -8.77
CA GLN A 131 12.51 3.66 -7.43
C GLN A 131 14.04 3.68 -7.49
N ARG A 132 14.65 4.66 -6.83
CA ARG A 132 16.11 4.82 -6.83
C ARG A 132 16.79 3.73 -5.99
N LYS A 133 17.69 2.95 -6.62
CA LYS A 133 18.41 1.85 -5.96
C LYS A 133 19.79 2.19 -5.40
N GLU A 134 20.47 3.18 -5.97
CA GLU A 134 21.93 3.31 -5.89
C GLU A 134 22.52 3.65 -4.50
N ARG A 135 21.70 3.80 -3.45
CA ARG A 135 22.20 4.10 -2.09
C ARG A 135 21.51 3.31 -0.97
N GLY A 136 20.83 2.22 -1.31
CA GLY A 136 20.10 1.41 -0.32
C GLY A 136 18.86 2.07 0.29
N ASN A 137 18.59 3.33 -0.05
CA ASN A 137 17.37 4.06 0.24
C ASN A 137 17.18 5.20 -0.79
N GLY A 138 15.95 5.66 -1.01
CA GLY A 138 15.73 6.73 -1.97
C GLY A 138 14.29 7.03 -2.35
N PHE A 139 14.17 8.06 -3.17
CA PHE A 139 12.90 8.53 -3.71
C PHE A 139 12.21 7.46 -4.56
N MET A 140 10.89 7.42 -4.42
CA MET A 140 9.98 6.58 -5.20
C MET A 140 8.84 7.43 -5.76
N PHE A 141 8.53 7.20 -7.02
CA PHE A 141 7.38 7.79 -7.72
C PHE A 141 6.62 6.70 -8.47
N ARG A 142 5.30 6.83 -8.51
CA ARG A 142 4.42 5.94 -9.27
C ARG A 142 3.35 6.74 -9.98
N ILE A 143 3.01 6.29 -11.18
CA ILE A 143 1.76 6.65 -11.87
C ILE A 143 1.07 5.36 -12.31
N ALA A 144 -0.24 5.25 -12.11
CA ALA A 144 -0.98 4.05 -12.46
C ALA A 144 -2.40 4.36 -12.91
N ALA A 145 -2.88 3.58 -13.87
CA ALA A 145 -4.30 3.43 -14.14
C ALA A 145 -4.88 2.36 -13.21
N LEU A 146 -6.05 2.65 -12.66
CA LEU A 146 -6.78 1.87 -11.68
C LEU A 146 -8.21 1.65 -12.17
N PRO A 147 -8.45 0.68 -13.06
CA PRO A 147 -9.80 0.18 -13.28
C PRO A 147 -10.34 -0.39 -11.95
N LEU A 148 -11.35 0.28 -11.41
CA LEU A 148 -12.08 -0.10 -10.21
C LEU A 148 -13.30 -0.92 -10.62
N CYS A 149 -13.48 -2.05 -9.95
CA CYS A 149 -14.70 -2.85 -10.04
C CYS A 149 -15.37 -2.84 -8.66
N SER A 150 -16.48 -2.10 -8.53
CA SER A 150 -17.28 -2.14 -7.31
C SER A 150 -18.21 -3.35 -7.35
N VAL A 151 -18.02 -4.29 -6.41
CA VAL A 151 -18.74 -5.57 -6.35
C VAL A 151 -20.25 -5.37 -6.14
N HIS A 152 -20.64 -4.33 -5.39
CA HIS A 152 -22.04 -4.10 -5.03
C HIS A 152 -22.86 -3.43 -6.16
N ASN A 153 -22.28 -2.44 -6.86
CA ASN A 153 -23.01 -1.63 -7.84
C ASN A 153 -22.70 -1.98 -9.31
N GLN A 154 -21.82 -2.96 -9.58
CA GLN A 154 -21.34 -3.31 -10.93
C GLN A 154 -20.84 -2.09 -11.73
N GLN A 155 -20.40 -1.04 -11.03
CA GLN A 155 -19.88 0.16 -11.67
C GLN A 155 -18.40 -0.06 -12.00
N PHE A 156 -18.10 0.05 -13.29
CA PHE A 156 -16.74 0.13 -13.81
C PHE A 156 -16.31 1.59 -13.85
N GLY A 157 -15.31 1.93 -13.04
CA GLY A 157 -14.67 3.24 -13.08
C GLY A 157 -13.22 3.10 -13.51
N LEU A 158 -12.72 3.99 -14.37
CA LEU A 158 -11.29 4.11 -14.64
C LEU A 158 -10.76 5.31 -13.85
N TRP A 159 -9.79 5.06 -12.98
CA TRP A 159 -9.16 6.09 -12.19
C TRP A 159 -7.65 6.15 -12.48
N ALA A 160 -7.01 7.28 -12.19
CA ALA A 160 -5.57 7.44 -12.26
C ALA A 160 -4.99 7.80 -10.89
N GLY A 161 -3.98 7.05 -10.47
CA GLY A 161 -3.29 7.25 -9.20
C GLY A 161 -1.87 7.78 -9.40
N LEU A 162 -1.47 8.69 -8.53
CA LEU A 162 -0.10 9.20 -8.44
C LEU A 162 0.44 8.92 -7.04
N SER A 163 1.66 8.40 -6.94
CA SER A 163 2.29 8.14 -5.65
C SER A 163 3.67 8.78 -5.55
N LEU A 164 3.98 9.29 -4.37
CA LEU A 164 5.27 9.88 -4.02
C LEU A 164 5.69 9.41 -2.64
N GLY A 165 6.95 8.97 -2.52
CA GLY A 165 7.47 8.58 -1.22
C GLY A 165 8.90 8.08 -1.24
N TYR A 166 9.17 7.16 -0.32
CA TYR A 166 10.50 6.77 0.05
C TYR A 166 10.62 5.25 0.16
N ALA A 167 11.64 4.71 -0.50
CA ALA A 167 12.00 3.29 -0.46
C ALA A 167 13.25 3.09 0.41
N PHE A 168 13.26 2.03 1.22
CA PHE A 168 14.35 1.68 2.14
C PHE A 168 14.48 0.16 2.31
#